data_AF-A0A6A4KRJ4-F1
#
_entry.id   AF-A0A6A4KRJ4-F1
#
_cell.length_a   1.000
_cell.length_b   1.000
_cell.length_c   1.000
_cell.angle_alpha   90.00
_cell.angle_beta   90.00
_cell.angle_gamma   90.00
#
_symmetry.space_group_name_H-M   'P 1'
#
loop_
_entity.id
_entity.type
_entity.pdbx_description
1 polymer ?
#
loop_
_entity_poly.entity_id
_entity_poly.type
_entity_poly.pdbx_seq_one_letter_code
_entity_poly.pdbx_strand_id
1 'polypeptide(L)'
;MGAGKSSLVLRFVKGQFFEFQESTIGAAFFSQTLAVGDETLKFEIWDTAGQERYHSLAPMYYRGAAAAIIDSFARAKKWVQELQKQGAREELC
;
A
#
# COMPACT_ATOMS: atom_id res chain seq x y z
N MET A 1 7.62 10.84 -12.36
CA MET A 1 7.96 11.19 -10.98
C MET A 1 7.46 10.08 -10.06
N GLY A 2 8.37 9.45 -9.30
CA GLY A 2 8.00 8.47 -8.29
C GLY A 2 7.51 9.19 -7.04
N ALA A 3 6.42 8.71 -6.44
CA ALA A 3 5.80 9.36 -5.30
C ALA A 3 6.25 8.81 -3.93
N GLY A 4 7.38 8.10 -3.90
CA GLY A 4 8.11 7.74 -2.67
C GLY A 4 7.64 6.51 -1.89
N LYS A 5 6.55 5.83 -2.30
CA LYS A 5 6.01 4.63 -1.61
C LYS A 5 7.08 3.57 -1.33
N SER A 6 7.80 3.13 -2.36
CA SER A 6 8.84 2.10 -2.25
C SER A 6 9.98 2.53 -1.34
N SER A 7 10.41 3.79 -1.43
CA SER A 7 11.45 4.34 -0.55
C SER A 7 11.01 4.36 0.92
N LEU A 8 9.73 4.65 1.20
CA LEU A 8 9.18 4.62 2.54
C LEU A 8 9.14 3.19 3.10
N VAL A 9 8.69 2.22 2.30
CA VAL A 9 8.68 0.80 2.70
C VAL A 9 10.09 0.29 2.95
N LEU A 10 11.06 0.60 2.07
CA LEU A 10 12.45 0.20 2.25
C LEU A 10 13.09 0.83 3.50
N ARG A 11 12.78 2.10 3.79
CA ARG A 11 13.25 2.75 5.01
C ARG A 11 12.69 2.08 6.25
N PHE A 12 11.40 1.74 6.24
CA PHE A 12 10.75 1.09 7.37
C PHE A 12 11.25 -0.35 7.61
N VAL A 13 11.38 -1.15 6.55
CA VAL A 13 11.71 -2.58 6.67
C VAL A 13 13.22 -2.80 6.81
N LYS A 14 14.04 -2.06 6.05
CA LYS A 14 15.49 -2.30 5.94
C LYS A 14 16.34 -1.18 6.54
N GLY A 15 15.75 -0.07 6.97
CA GLY A 15 16.52 1.10 7.38
C GLY A 15 17.31 1.73 6.23
N GLN A 16 16.93 1.49 4.97
CA GLN A 16 17.67 1.95 3.78
C GLN A 16 16.93 3.03 3.00
N PHE A 17 17.68 3.86 2.29
CA PHE A 17 17.15 4.81 1.33
C PHE A 17 18.10 4.92 0.15
N PHE A 18 17.53 4.93 -1.05
CA PHE A 18 18.26 5.11 -2.29
C PHE A 18 17.71 6.36 -2.97
N GLU A 19 18.61 7.25 -3.38
CA GLU A 19 18.27 8.45 -4.14
C GLU A 19 17.60 8.07 -5.48
N PHE A 20 18.13 7.01 -6.10
CA PHE A 20 17.60 6.43 -7.33
C PHE A 20 16.95 5.08 -7.03
N GLN A 21 15.67 5.10 -6.70
CA GLN A 21 14.87 3.90 -6.55
C GLN A 21 14.17 3.55 -7.87
N GLU A 22 14.35 2.32 -8.34
CA GLU A 22 13.64 1.83 -9.52
C GLU A 22 12.12 1.79 -9.27
N SER A 23 11.35 1.98 -10.35
CA SER A 23 9.89 1.88 -10.27
C SER A 23 9.47 0.45 -9.98
N THR A 24 8.58 0.26 -9.00
CA THR A 24 7.96 -1.05 -8.75
C THR A 24 7.23 -1.54 -10.01
N ILE A 25 7.47 -2.80 -10.36
CA ILE A 25 6.80 -3.52 -11.45
C ILE A 25 5.75 -4.43 -10.81
N GLY A 26 4.47 -4.21 -11.10
CA GLY A 26 3.38 -4.96 -10.47
C GLY A 26 3.29 -4.66 -8.97
N ALA A 27 3.80 -5.57 -8.13
CA ALA A 27 3.89 -5.38 -6.68
C ALA A 27 5.07 -6.15 -6.07
N ALA A 28 5.54 -5.66 -4.93
CA ALA A 28 6.51 -6.32 -4.07
C ALA A 28 5.89 -6.55 -2.67
N PHE A 29 6.27 -7.65 -2.03
CA PHE A 29 5.81 -8.00 -0.69
C PHE A 29 6.95 -7.84 0.31
N PHE A 30 6.64 -7.23 1.46
CA PHE A 30 7.55 -7.08 2.58
C PHE A 30 6.87 -7.48 3.88
N SER A 31 7.66 -8.01 4.82
CA SER A 31 7.19 -8.32 6.18
C SER A 31 8.14 -7.67 7.18
N GLN A 32 7.57 -7.03 8.21
CA GLN A 32 8.33 -6.48 9.33
C GLN A 32 7.57 -6.73 10.62
N THR A 33 8.25 -7.25 11.64
CA THR A 33 7.65 -7.49 12.96
C THR A 33 8.22 -6.49 13.95
N LEU A 34 7.35 -5.80 14.68
CA LEU A 34 7.73 -4.78 15.67
C LEU A 34 7.07 -5.08 17.01
N ALA A 35 7.81 -4.85 18.09
CA ALA A 35 7.22 -4.74 19.42
C ALA A 35 6.67 -3.32 19.59
N VAL A 36 5.38 -3.19 19.92
CA VAL A 36 4.69 -1.92 20.15
C VAL A 36 4.00 -2.00 21.51
N GLY A 37 4.61 -1.38 22.52
CA GLY A 37 4.19 -1.59 23.92
C GLY A 37 4.41 -3.04 24.34
N ASP A 38 3.36 -3.67 24.85
CA ASP A 38 3.36 -5.08 25.27
C ASP A 38 2.93 -6.05 24.13
N GLU A 39 2.61 -5.52 22.95
CA GLU A 39 2.18 -6.32 21.80
C GLU A 39 3.30 -6.49 20.77
N THR A 40 3.23 -7.57 20.01
CA THR A 40 4.09 -7.81 18.84
C THR A 40 3.22 -7.81 17.58
N LEU A 41 3.46 -6.83 16.71
CA LEU A 41 2.70 -6.64 15.48
C LEU A 41 3.53 -7.06 14.28
N LYS A 42 2.95 -7.90 13.43
CA LYS A 42 3.52 -8.26 12.12
C LYS A 42 2.86 -7.41 11.04
N PHE A 43 3.64 -6.54 10.41
CA PHE A 43 3.23 -5.77 9.26
C PHE A 43 3.51 -6.57 7.98
N GLU A 44 2.46 -6.85 7.22
CA GLU A 44 2.53 -7.45 5.89
C GLU A 44 2.19 -6.36 4.86
N ILE A 45 3.21 -5.93 4.11
CA ILE A 45 3.15 -4.72 3.28
C ILE A 45 3.26 -5.10 1.80
N TRP A 46 2.24 -4.71 1.04
CA TRP A 46 2.25 -4.76 -0.42
C TRP A 46 2.67 -3.40 -0.98
N ASP A 47 3.89 -3.28 -1.50
CA ASP A 47 4.31 -2.11 -2.28
C ASP A 47 3.88 -2.28 -3.73
N THR A 48 2.98 -1.43 -4.21
CA THR A 48 2.38 -1.56 -5.55
C THR A 48 2.91 -0.51 -6.52
N ALA A 49 3.04 -0.90 -7.79
CA ALA A 49 3.31 0.01 -8.89
C ALA A 49 2.22 1.08 -9.00
N GLY A 50 2.63 2.35 -9.05
CA GLY A 50 1.71 3.48 -9.17
C GLY A 50 1.31 3.86 -10.61
N GLN A 51 1.70 3.05 -11.61
CA GLN A 51 1.42 3.32 -13.04
C GLN A 51 0.05 2.78 -13.45
N GLU A 52 -0.68 3.46 -14.35
CA GLU A 52 -2.05 3.05 -14.71
C GLU A 52 -2.13 1.65 -15.33
N ARG A 53 -1.07 1.19 -16.00
CA ARG A 53 -1.02 -0.15 -16.62
C ARG A 53 -1.18 -1.31 -15.63
N TYR A 54 -1.01 -1.08 -14.33
CA TYR A 54 -1.19 -2.08 -13.28
C TYR A 54 -2.50 -1.88 -12.48
N HIS A 55 -3.35 -0.91 -12.87
CA HIS A 55 -4.56 -0.55 -12.11
C HIS A 55 -5.53 -1.72 -11.94
N SER A 56 -5.66 -2.60 -12.94
CA SER A 56 -6.52 -3.79 -12.87
C SER A 56 -6.11 -4.80 -11.79
N LEU A 57 -4.86 -4.74 -11.33
CA LEU A 57 -4.36 -5.60 -10.25
C LEU A 57 -4.66 -5.01 -8.87
N ALA A 58 -4.97 -3.71 -8.74
CA ALA A 58 -5.19 -3.07 -7.45
C ALA A 58 -6.16 -3.83 -6.52
N PRO A 59 -7.32 -4.35 -7.00
CA PRO A 59 -8.26 -5.10 -6.16
C PRO A 59 -7.70 -6.31 -5.43
N MET A 60 -6.68 -6.96 -5.99
CA MET A 60 -6.07 -8.12 -5.34
C MET A 60 -5.17 -7.72 -4.16
N TYR A 61 -4.57 -6.52 -4.20
CA TYR A 61 -3.57 -6.08 -3.23
C TYR A 61 -4.18 -5.39 -2.00
N TYR A 62 -5.35 -4.74 -2.14
CA TYR A 62 -6.01 -4.10 -1.00
C TYR A 62 -7.07 -4.99 -0.31
N ARG A 63 -7.37 -6.18 -0.85
CA ARG A 63 -8.35 -7.09 -0.23
C ARG A 63 -7.84 -7.55 1.15
N GLY A 64 -8.63 -7.29 2.20
CA GLY A 64 -8.26 -7.64 3.58
C GLY A 64 -7.17 -6.74 4.18
N ALA A 65 -6.76 -5.67 3.49
CA ALA A 65 -5.80 -4.72 4.04
C ALA A 65 -6.46 -3.88 5.14
N ALA A 66 -5.80 -3.81 6.30
CA ALA A 66 -6.27 -2.97 7.41
C ALA A 66 -6.01 -1.47 7.19
N ALA A 67 -5.03 -1.12 6.35
CA ALA A 67 -4.65 0.25 6.04
C ALA A 67 -4.02 0.37 4.64
N ALA A 68 -4.01 1.58 4.09
CA ALA A 68 -3.37 1.90 2.82
C ALA A 68 -2.61 3.23 2.88
N ILE A 69 -1.45 3.28 2.21
CA ILE A 69 -0.65 4.51 2.03
C ILE A 69 -0.83 4.97 0.58
N ILE A 70 -1.30 6.22 0.40
CA ILE A 70 -1.64 6.75 -0.92
C ILE A 70 -0.78 7.97 -1.25
N ASP A 71 -0.31 8.02 -2.48
CA ASP A 71 0.78 8.88 -2.91
C ASP A 71 0.36 10.27 -3.44
N SER A 72 -0.94 10.54 -3.51
CA SER A 72 -1.47 11.86 -3.83
C SER A 72 -2.87 12.04 -3.27
N PHE A 73 -3.22 13.28 -2.95
CA PHE A 73 -4.55 13.64 -2.44
C PHE A 73 -5.68 13.33 -3.44
N ALA A 74 -5.43 13.52 -4.74
CA ALA A 74 -6.39 13.20 -5.79
C ALA A 74 -6.68 11.69 -5.85
N ARG A 75 -5.64 10.85 -5.76
CA ARG A 75 -5.80 9.40 -5.69
C ARG A 75 -6.44 8.96 -4.38
N ALA A 76 -6.11 9.62 -3.26
CA ALA A 76 -6.74 9.35 -1.97
C ALA A 76 -8.25 9.59 -2.04
N LYS A 77 -8.69 10.70 -2.63
CA LYS A 77 -10.13 10.97 -2.86
C LYS A 77 -10.81 9.90 -3.70
N LYS A 78 -10.19 9.49 -4.82
CA LYS A 78 -10.73 8.45 -5.70
C LYS A 78 -10.85 7.11 -4.95
N TRP A 79 -9.82 6.75 -4.19
CA TRP A 79 -9.80 5.50 -3.44
C TRP A 79 -10.84 5.48 -2.30
N VAL A 80 -11.03 6.59 -1.58
CA VAL A 80 -12.09 6.72 -0.58
C VAL A 80 -13.47 6.52 -1.23
N GLN A 81 -13.71 7.11 -2.41
CA GLN A 81 -14.97 6.90 -3.14
C GLN A 81 -15.15 5.44 -3.59
N GLU A 82 -14.08 4.77 -4.02
CA GLU A 82 -14.10 3.35 -4.40
C GLU A 82 -14.40 2.45 -3.21
N LEU A 83 -13.78 2.70 -2.05
CA LEU A 83 -14.05 1.97 -0.81
C LEU A 83 -15.48 2.16 -0.33
N GLN A 84 -16.00 3.39 -0.33
CA GLN A 84 -17.38 3.66 0.08
C GLN A 84 -18.39 2.89 -0.78
N LYS A 85 -18.14 2.78 -2.09
CA LYS A 85 -18.99 1.99 -3.00
C LYS A 85 -18.90 0.49 -2.77
N GLN A 86 -17.75 -0.02 -2.31
CA GLN A 86 -17.53 -1.45 -2.05
C GLN A 86 -18.04 -1.85 -0.66
N GLY A 87 -17.80 -1.05 0.37
CA GLY A 87 -18.31 -1.29 1.73
C GLY A 87 -19.84 -1.25 1.83
N ALA A 88 -20.50 -0.38 1.05
CA ALA A 88 -21.97 -0.38 0.94
C ALA A 88 -22.54 -1.68 0.32
N ARG A 89 -21.70 -2.51 -0.30
CA ARG A 89 -22.09 -3.78 -0.90
C ARG A 89 -21.92 -4.97 0.05
N GLU A 90 -21.13 -4.83 1.11
CA GLU A 90 -20.93 -5.87 2.14
C GLU A 90 -22.00 -5.82 3.25
N GLU A 91 -22.71 -4.70 3.44
CA GLU A 91 -23.85 -4.61 4.38
C GLU A 91 -25.17 -5.22 3.85
N LEU A 92 -25.17 -5.80 2.65
CA LEU A 92 -26.35 -6.36 1.97
C LEU A 92 -26.33 -7.89 1.83
N CYS A 93 -25.43 -8.59 2.52
CA CYS A 93 -25.38 -10.06 2.58
C CYS A 93 -25.47 -10.56 4.03
#